data_AF-B4JXE1-F1
#
_entry.id   AF-B4JXE1-F1
#
_cell.length_a   1.000
_cell.length_b   1.000
_cell.length_c   1.000
_cell.angle_alpha   90.00
_cell.angle_beta   90.00
_cell.angle_gamma   90.00
#
_symmetry.space_group_name_H-M   'P 1'
#
loop_
_entity.id
_entity.type
_entity.pdbx_description
1 polymer ?
#
loop_
_entity_poly.entity_id
_entity_poly.type
_entity_poly.pdbx_seq_one_letter_code
_entity_poly.pdbx_strand_id
1 'polypeptide(L)'
;MAAVRRDIAPFLQRVRAFLLGREHTVALRFEDGLADRTQPQPELPDGPSHIYSANYYCTRDGRREVQPPIDLVQQQKVLDANAGDATAAASKASQQLLPTPGKVYAWD
;
A
#
# COMPACT_ATOMS: atom_id res chain seq x y z
N MET A 1 -39.04 -3.41 13.00
CA MET A 1 -39.72 -3.73 11.72
C MET A 1 -39.04 -2.90 10.65
N ALA A 2 -38.53 -3.50 9.58
CA ALA A 2 -37.85 -2.75 8.52
C ALA A 2 -38.84 -1.75 7.91
N ALA A 3 -38.49 -0.46 7.90
CA ALA A 3 -39.32 0.56 7.28
C ALA A 3 -39.47 0.27 5.79
N VAL A 4 -40.68 0.48 5.26
CA VAL A 4 -40.92 0.31 3.82
C VAL A 4 -40.11 1.37 3.06
N ARG A 5 -39.09 0.92 2.32
CA ARG A 5 -38.28 1.81 1.48
C ARG A 5 -39.17 2.53 0.47
N ARG A 6 -38.97 3.83 0.31
CA ARG A 6 -39.72 4.63 -0.66
C ARG A 6 -39.33 4.21 -2.07
N ASP A 7 -40.31 3.79 -2.86
CA ASP A 7 -40.15 3.49 -4.28
C ASP A 7 -41.32 4.12 -5.09
N ILE A 8 -41.26 4.01 -6.40
CA ILE A 8 -42.30 4.46 -7.33
C ILE A 8 -43.57 3.61 -7.21
N ALA A 9 -44.69 4.07 -7.79
CA ALA A 9 -45.96 3.36 -7.76
C ALA A 9 -45.84 1.93 -8.34
N PRO A 10 -46.58 0.93 -7.80
CA PRO A 10 -46.44 -0.48 -8.20
C PRO A 10 -46.59 -0.74 -9.70
N PHE A 11 -47.45 0.02 -10.40
CA PHE A 11 -47.57 -0.05 -11.85
C PHE A 11 -46.27 0.33 -12.57
N LEU A 12 -45.63 1.44 -12.15
CA LEU A 12 -44.38 1.90 -12.73
C LEU A 12 -43.21 0.97 -12.38
N GLN A 13 -43.25 0.29 -11.23
CA GLN A 13 -42.27 -0.74 -10.88
C GLN A 13 -42.29 -1.89 -11.90
N ARG A 14 -43.49 -2.33 -12.33
CA ARG A 14 -43.64 -3.39 -13.35
C ARG A 14 -43.15 -2.93 -14.72
N VAL A 15 -43.47 -1.71 -15.13
CA VAL A 15 -42.94 -1.13 -16.38
C VAL A 15 -41.41 -1.07 -16.34
N ARG A 16 -40.83 -0.64 -15.22
CA ARG A 16 -39.38 -0.61 -15.00
C ARG A 16 -38.75 -2.00 -15.08
N ALA A 17 -39.32 -3.00 -14.39
CA ALA A 17 -38.80 -4.37 -14.41
C ALA A 17 -38.87 -4.98 -15.83
N PHE A 18 -39.95 -4.72 -16.55
CA PHE A 18 -40.13 -5.15 -17.94
C PHE A 18 -39.08 -4.54 -18.88
N LEU A 19 -38.88 -3.22 -18.83
CA LEU A 19 -37.90 -2.54 -19.69
C LEU A 19 -36.44 -2.88 -19.34
N LEU A 20 -36.17 -3.20 -18.07
CA LEU A 20 -34.82 -3.60 -17.61
C LEU A 20 -34.50 -5.07 -17.89
N GLY A 21 -35.50 -5.92 -18.17
CA GLY A 21 -35.32 -7.37 -18.27
C GLY A 21 -34.90 -8.05 -16.96
N ARG A 22 -35.01 -7.34 -15.83
CA ARG A 22 -34.67 -7.83 -14.48
C ARG A 22 -35.37 -7.00 -13.42
N GLU A 23 -35.41 -7.53 -12.20
CA GLU A 23 -35.83 -6.77 -11.03
C GLU A 23 -34.87 -5.63 -10.74
N HIS A 24 -35.42 -4.46 -10.42
CA HIS A 24 -34.64 -3.26 -10.19
C HIS A 24 -34.09 -3.21 -8.76
N THR A 25 -32.77 -3.21 -8.63
CA THR A 25 -32.09 -3.00 -7.36
C THR A 25 -32.02 -1.50 -7.04
N VAL A 26 -32.67 -1.07 -5.96
CA VAL A 26 -32.68 0.35 -5.57
C VAL A 26 -31.31 0.77 -5.02
N ALA A 27 -30.64 1.69 -5.71
CA ALA A 27 -29.31 2.21 -5.32
C ALA A 27 -29.39 3.38 -4.31
N LEU A 28 -30.59 3.85 -3.98
CA LEU A 28 -30.79 4.90 -3.00
C LEU A 28 -30.53 4.39 -1.58
N ARG A 29 -30.03 5.30 -0.75
CA ARG A 29 -29.70 5.06 0.65
C ARG A 29 -30.92 5.37 1.52
N PHE A 30 -31.29 4.41 2.35
CA PHE A 30 -32.39 4.51 3.30
C PHE A 30 -31.88 4.28 4.72
N GLU A 31 -32.68 4.69 5.70
CA GLU A 31 -32.34 4.63 7.13
C GLU A 31 -31.97 3.22 7.62
N ASP A 32 -32.58 2.17 7.04
CA ASP A 32 -32.34 0.78 7.42
C ASP A 32 -30.98 0.24 6.93
N GLY A 33 -30.35 0.91 5.96
CA GLY A 33 -29.05 0.53 5.40
C GLY A 33 -27.92 1.47 5.77
N LEU A 34 -28.18 2.52 6.56
CA LEU A 34 -27.20 3.54 6.94
C LEU A 34 -26.93 3.48 8.44
N ALA A 35 -25.69 3.73 8.82
CA ALA A 35 -25.37 4.06 10.20
C ALA A 35 -26.00 5.42 10.58
N ASP A 36 -26.33 5.58 11.85
CA ASP A 36 -26.87 6.83 12.37
C ASP A 36 -25.92 8.01 12.12
N ARG A 37 -26.46 9.21 11.97
CA ARG A 37 -25.63 10.43 11.80
C ARG A 37 -24.84 10.76 13.07
N THR A 38 -25.40 10.42 14.22
CA THR A 38 -24.76 10.62 15.52
C THR A 38 -24.17 9.30 15.96
N GLN A 39 -22.86 9.29 16.20
CA GLN A 39 -22.14 8.13 16.68
C GLN A 39 -21.74 8.36 18.15
N PRO A 40 -21.70 7.32 18.99
CA PRO A 40 -21.16 7.44 20.34
C PRO A 40 -19.68 7.82 20.29
N GLN A 41 -19.17 8.43 21.37
CA GLN A 41 -17.75 8.74 21.49
C GLN A 41 -16.93 7.43 21.45
N PRO A 42 -15.98 7.27 20.51
CA PRO A 42 -15.15 6.06 20.46
C PRO A 42 -13.99 6.13 21.45
N GLU A 43 -13.57 4.97 21.95
CA GLU A 43 -12.30 4.75 22.64
C GLU A 43 -11.33 4.09 21.65
N LEU A 44 -10.34 4.85 21.17
CA LEU A 44 -9.38 4.36 20.19
C LEU A 44 -8.19 3.71 20.90
N PRO A 45 -7.67 2.57 20.38
CA PRO A 45 -6.47 1.97 20.93
C PRO A 45 -5.26 2.86 20.68
N ASP A 46 -4.32 2.82 21.60
CA ASP A 46 -3.07 3.55 21.48
C ASP A 46 -2.15 2.95 20.40
N GLY A 47 -1.31 3.81 19.82
CA GLY A 47 -0.24 3.40 18.90
C GLY A 47 0.91 2.66 19.61
N PRO A 48 1.82 2.02 18.84
CA PRO A 48 2.86 1.14 19.38
C PRO A 48 3.91 1.85 20.25
N SER A 49 4.02 3.17 20.15
CA SER A 49 4.95 3.98 20.96
C SER A 49 4.29 4.63 22.18
N HIS A 50 3.07 4.24 22.58
CA HIS A 50 2.50 4.61 23.89
C HIS A 50 2.96 3.63 24.97
N ILE A 51 4.25 3.70 25.30
CA ILE A 51 4.88 2.90 26.36
C ILE A 51 5.71 3.81 27.27
N TYR A 52 5.67 3.54 28.57
CA TYR A 52 6.25 4.40 29.62
C TYR A 52 7.77 4.30 29.76
N SER A 53 8.37 3.19 29.33
CA SER A 53 9.79 2.90 29.49
C SER A 53 10.40 2.34 28.20
N ALA A 54 11.71 2.48 28.03
CA ALA A 54 12.46 1.96 26.87
C ALA A 54 11.92 2.46 25.51
N ASN A 55 11.50 3.73 25.46
CA ASN A 55 10.84 4.35 24.30
C ASN A 55 11.54 5.65 23.86
N TYR A 56 12.87 5.60 23.77
CA TYR A 56 13.65 6.75 23.38
C TYR A 56 13.38 7.08 21.90
N TYR A 57 13.08 8.34 21.60
CA TYR A 57 12.79 8.74 20.21
C TYR A 57 13.97 8.46 19.27
N CYS A 58 15.21 8.59 19.77
CA CYS A 58 16.42 8.33 18.97
C CYS A 58 16.54 6.90 18.44
N THR A 59 15.89 5.90 19.05
CA THR A 59 15.94 4.51 18.58
C THR A 59 14.88 4.16 17.54
N ARG A 60 13.96 5.10 17.23
CA ARG A 60 12.86 4.90 16.28
C ARG A 60 12.69 6.07 15.30
N ASP A 61 13.67 6.97 15.24
CA ASP A 61 13.64 8.13 14.38
C ASP A 61 14.16 7.77 12.97
N GLY A 62 13.33 7.10 12.18
CA GLY A 62 13.67 6.72 10.80
C GLY A 62 14.05 7.90 9.90
N ARG A 63 13.67 9.13 10.27
CA ARG A 63 14.10 10.35 9.55
C ARG A 63 15.61 10.58 9.62
N ARG A 64 16.25 10.12 10.70
CA ARG A 64 17.70 10.23 10.91
C ARG A 64 18.48 9.01 10.42
N GLU A 65 17.79 7.93 10.08
CA GLU A 65 18.40 6.74 9.47
C GLU A 65 18.71 6.93 7.99
N VAL A 66 18.08 7.92 7.34
CA VAL A 66 18.30 8.25 5.93
C VAL A 66 19.74 8.71 5.72
N GLN A 67 20.49 7.93 4.95
CA GLN A 67 21.84 8.28 4.50
C GLN A 67 21.79 8.94 3.12
N PRO A 68 22.77 9.79 2.77
CA PRO A 68 22.93 10.29 1.42
C PRO A 68 23.02 9.12 0.41
N PRO A 69 22.51 9.30 -0.84
CA PRO A 69 22.67 8.30 -1.88
C PRO A 69 24.13 7.96 -2.14
N ILE A 70 24.41 6.69 -2.42
CA ILE A 70 25.75 6.22 -2.76
C ILE A 70 26.00 6.47 -4.25
N ASP A 71 27.09 7.18 -4.58
CA ASP A 71 27.59 7.33 -5.95
C ASP A 71 28.59 6.20 -6.27
N LEU A 72 28.14 5.22 -7.06
CA LEU A 72 28.94 4.04 -7.42
C LEU A 72 30.20 4.39 -8.24
N VAL A 73 30.16 5.47 -9.03
CA VAL A 73 31.28 5.87 -9.90
C VAL A 73 32.39 6.52 -9.07
N GLN A 74 32.02 7.40 -8.13
CA GLN A 74 32.98 7.98 -7.18
C GLN A 74 33.55 6.92 -6.24
N GLN A 75 32.74 5.97 -5.79
CA GLN A 75 33.18 4.88 -4.92
C GLN A 75 34.16 3.93 -5.61
N GLN A 76 33.94 3.58 -6.89
CA GLN A 76 34.90 2.79 -7.68
C GLN A 76 36.25 3.50 -7.83
N LYS A 77 36.25 4.81 -8.11
CA LYS A 77 37.49 5.61 -8.20
C LYS A 77 38.31 5.57 -6.91
N VAL A 78 37.66 5.55 -5.75
CA VAL A 78 38.34 5.45 -4.43
C VAL A 78 38.90 4.04 -4.19
N LEU A 79 38.21 3.00 -4.67
CA LEU A 79 38.69 1.61 -4.58
C LEU A 79 39.90 1.37 -5.52
N ASP A 80 39.84 1.88 -6.74
CA ASP A 80 40.94 1.78 -7.72
C ASP A 80 42.17 2.58 -7.28
N ALA A 81 41.98 3.73 -6.61
CA ALA A 81 43.08 4.55 -6.09
C ALA A 81 43.77 3.95 -4.86
N ASN A 82 43.08 3.15 -4.05
CA ASN A 82 43.65 2.44 -2.90
C ASN A 82 44.22 1.06 -3.28
N ALA A 83 43.90 0.54 -4.45
CA ALA A 83 44.51 -0.65 -5.04
C ALA A 83 45.83 -0.28 -5.75
N GLY A 84 46.83 0.15 -4.98
CA GLY A 84 48.18 0.37 -5.52
C GLY A 84 48.69 -0.90 -6.21
N ASP A 85 49.03 -0.77 -7.49
CA ASP A 85 49.73 -1.76 -8.34
C ASP A 85 49.44 -3.24 -8.03
N ALA A 86 48.17 -3.64 -8.14
CA ALA A 86 47.81 -5.03 -8.39
C ALA A 86 47.35 -5.16 -9.85
N THR A 87 48.28 -4.97 -10.78
CA THR A 87 48.14 -5.59 -12.09
C THR A 87 47.95 -7.09 -11.89
N ALA A 88 46.94 -7.66 -12.57
CA ALA A 88 46.57 -9.08 -12.59
C ALA A 88 45.61 -9.61 -11.51
N ALA A 89 44.31 -9.30 -11.68
CA ALA A 89 43.25 -10.29 -11.48
C ALA A 89 42.04 -10.06 -12.41
N ALA A 90 42.27 -9.60 -13.65
CA ALA A 90 41.30 -9.75 -14.72
C ALA A 90 41.37 -11.20 -15.25
N SER A 91 41.00 -12.18 -14.41
CA SER A 91 41.06 -13.59 -14.81
C SER A 91 40.07 -14.46 -14.03
N LYS A 92 38.80 -14.38 -14.45
CA LYS A 92 37.96 -15.53 -14.86
C LYS A 92 36.51 -15.05 -14.92
N ALA A 93 36.15 -14.46 -16.06
CA ALA A 93 34.75 -14.42 -16.48
C ALA A 93 34.33 -15.86 -16.82
N SER A 94 34.03 -16.67 -15.80
CA SER A 94 33.02 -17.70 -15.96
C SER A 94 31.76 -17.01 -16.48
N GLN A 95 31.04 -17.64 -17.42
CA GLN A 95 29.80 -17.15 -18.06
C GLN A 95 28.71 -16.75 -17.05
N GLN A 96 28.92 -15.67 -16.30
CA GLN A 96 28.00 -15.15 -15.31
C GLN A 96 27.07 -14.21 -16.06
N LEU A 97 25.79 -14.59 -16.10
CA LEU A 97 24.73 -13.76 -16.65
C LEU A 97 24.84 -12.34 -16.12
N LEU A 98 24.57 -11.37 -16.98
CA LEU A 98 24.51 -9.95 -16.58
C LEU A 98 23.55 -9.82 -15.38
N PRO A 99 23.93 -9.04 -14.34
CA PRO A 99 23.07 -8.85 -13.19
C PRO A 99 21.76 -8.20 -13.63
N THR A 100 20.63 -8.75 -13.17
CA THR A 100 19.29 -8.18 -13.38
C THR A 100 18.87 -7.42 -12.13
N PRO A 101 18.09 -6.32 -12.24
CA PRO A 101 17.66 -5.53 -11.08
C PRO A 101 16.78 -6.30 -10.06
N GLY A 102 16.19 -7.41 -10.48
CA GLY A 102 15.31 -8.24 -9.65
C GLY A 102 14.78 -9.44 -10.42
N LYS A 103 14.03 -10.30 -9.73
CA LYS A 103 13.38 -11.47 -10.36
C LYS A 103 12.17 -11.03 -11.18
N VAL A 104 11.89 -11.73 -12.27
CA VAL A 104 10.65 -11.55 -13.04
C VAL A 104 9.47 -12.05 -12.21
N TYR A 105 8.43 -11.24 -12.06
CA TYR A 105 7.20 -11.61 -11.37
C TYR A 105 6.17 -12.17 -12.38
N ALA A 106 5.72 -13.40 -12.16
CA ALA A 106 4.61 -14.01 -12.89
C ALA A 106 3.31 -13.82 -12.10
N TRP A 107 2.26 -13.35 -12.77
CA TRP A 107 0.97 -13.00 -12.16
C TRP A 107 -0.02 -14.17 -12.10
N ASP A 108 0.31 -15.28 -12.76
CA ASP A 108 -0.56 -16.45 -12.95
C ASP A 108 -0.27 -17.57 -11.93
#